data_AF-A0A2H0WIV4-F1
#
_entry.id   AF-A0A2H0WIV4-F1
#
_cell.length_a   1.000
_cell.length_b   1.000
_cell.length_c   1.000
_cell.angle_alpha   90.00
_cell.angle_beta   90.00
_cell.angle_gamma   90.00
#
_symmetry.space_group_name_H-M   'P 1'
#
loop_
_entity.id
_entity.type
_entity.pdbx_description
1 polymer ?
#
loop_
_entity_poly.entity_id
_entity_poly.type
_entity_poly.pdbx_seq_one_letter_code
_entity_poly.pdbx_strand_id
1 'polypeptide(L)'
;KWVAEDLRAFGVSANVIKEVQWMVKNHLELSLASFRKNPQDPKTWEHLQSLGLTEARLLRLAVFTAVDIRATNPEAWNDWKAKLLANLVQKVRSGGTQTFFQVKKSLKKRGLQEDLWTRIDPQLFDVIPAAVLTKDLQMVLQKKLGWKVYRDRQNKIWIRYFQHQDQAGLLSQLVEKITGLGCSIQHALIHTVPNFGVYDWFQIQSNRDISRLQLWLGAKEVGPATRTKNKAEFMSIKMISQSPEEWILSFRGVDQKGLLLAATQKLKLAGADILSARVHTWGRQVEDLFHIAPMKITPEELLTRIRGA
;
A
#
# COMPACT_ATOMS: atom_id res chain seq x y z
N LYS A 1 -31.80 12.34 -22.34
CA LYS A 1 -32.46 13.39 -23.17
C LYS A 1 -33.56 14.06 -22.35
N TRP A 2 -34.51 13.28 -21.84
CA TRP A 2 -35.57 13.65 -20.88
C TRP A 2 -35.15 14.65 -19.77
N VAL A 3 -34.16 14.32 -18.92
CA VAL A 3 -33.70 15.21 -17.82
C VAL A 3 -33.35 16.64 -18.28
N ALA A 4 -32.77 16.80 -19.46
CA ALA A 4 -32.39 18.13 -19.94
C ALA A 4 -33.53 18.92 -20.58
N GLU A 5 -34.54 18.22 -21.09
CA GLU A 5 -35.75 18.83 -21.64
C GLU A 5 -36.63 19.32 -20.49
N ASP A 6 -36.85 18.48 -19.48
CA ASP A 6 -37.65 18.82 -18.29
C ASP A 6 -37.07 20.00 -17.53
N LEU A 7 -35.76 19.98 -17.22
CA LEU A 7 -35.12 21.09 -16.51
C LEU A 7 -35.10 22.39 -17.32
N ARG A 8 -35.05 22.31 -18.66
CA ARG A 8 -35.19 23.49 -19.53
C ARG A 8 -36.59 24.07 -19.42
N ALA A 9 -37.62 23.23 -19.42
CA ALA A 9 -39.01 23.66 -19.25
C ALA A 9 -39.25 24.32 -17.88
N PHE A 10 -38.55 23.88 -16.83
CA PHE A 10 -38.59 24.49 -15.49
C PHE A 10 -37.76 25.77 -15.36
N GLY A 11 -37.17 26.30 -16.44
CA GLY A 11 -36.39 27.54 -16.42
C GLY A 11 -35.02 27.40 -15.74
N VAL A 12 -34.49 26.18 -15.59
CA VAL A 12 -33.19 25.95 -14.96
C VAL A 12 -32.05 26.36 -15.88
N SER A 13 -31.02 27.00 -15.31
CA SER A 13 -29.86 27.45 -16.09
C SER A 13 -29.12 26.30 -16.78
N ALA A 14 -28.60 26.55 -18.00
CA ALA A 14 -27.90 25.54 -18.78
C ALA A 14 -26.70 24.89 -18.05
N ASN A 15 -26.03 25.62 -17.16
CA ASN A 15 -24.92 25.09 -16.36
C ASN A 15 -25.39 24.05 -15.34
N VAL A 16 -26.51 24.31 -14.66
CA VAL A 16 -27.11 23.34 -13.71
C VAL A 16 -27.60 22.12 -14.46
N ILE A 17 -28.22 22.29 -15.63
CA ILE A 17 -28.67 21.16 -16.46
C ILE A 17 -27.51 20.24 -16.84
N LYS A 18 -26.40 20.82 -17.33
CA LYS A 18 -25.19 20.04 -17.67
C LYS A 18 -24.65 19.29 -16.47
N GLU A 19 -24.66 19.91 -15.29
CA GLU A 19 -24.19 19.28 -14.06
C GLU A 19 -25.09 18.12 -13.61
N VAL A 20 -26.41 18.31 -13.62
CA VAL A 20 -27.37 17.25 -13.29
C VAL A 20 -27.28 16.10 -14.29
N GLN A 21 -27.19 16.38 -15.59
CA GLN A 21 -26.97 15.34 -16.61
C GLN A 21 -25.69 14.54 -16.34
N TRP A 22 -24.61 15.22 -15.96
CA TRP A 22 -23.36 14.54 -15.61
C TRP A 22 -23.52 13.69 -14.34
N MET A 23 -24.20 14.17 -13.30
CA MET A 23 -24.43 13.39 -12.08
C MET A 23 -25.29 12.15 -12.37
N VAL A 24 -26.40 12.31 -13.09
CA VAL A 24 -27.28 11.18 -13.50
C VAL A 24 -26.51 10.19 -14.37
N LYS A 25 -25.59 10.64 -15.23
CA LYS A 25 -24.76 9.72 -16.02
C LYS A 25 -23.81 8.88 -15.15
N ASN A 26 -23.31 9.43 -14.04
CA ASN A 26 -22.21 8.85 -13.26
C ASN A 26 -22.61 8.38 -11.84
N HIS A 27 -23.89 8.41 -11.47
CA HIS A 27 -24.35 8.16 -10.09
C HIS A 27 -24.01 6.78 -9.52
N LEU A 28 -23.82 5.78 -10.39
CA LEU A 28 -23.40 4.43 -10.00
C LEU A 28 -21.89 4.30 -9.79
N GLU A 29 -21.10 5.25 -10.27
CA GLU A 29 -19.63 5.14 -10.24
C GLU A 29 -19.10 5.15 -8.81
N LEU A 30 -19.66 6.00 -7.94
CA LEU A 30 -19.26 6.03 -6.53
C LEU A 30 -19.76 4.82 -5.74
N SER A 31 -20.95 4.28 -6.03
CA SER A 31 -21.44 3.08 -5.34
C SER A 31 -20.63 1.85 -5.75
N LEU A 32 -20.30 1.71 -7.03
CA LEU A 32 -19.39 0.66 -7.52
C LEU A 32 -18.00 0.80 -6.90
N ALA A 33 -17.41 2.00 -6.93
CA ALA A 33 -16.10 2.25 -6.34
C ALA A 33 -16.07 2.02 -4.82
N SER A 34 -17.14 2.35 -4.10
CA SER A 34 -17.20 2.24 -2.64
C SER A 34 -17.51 0.83 -2.14
N PHE A 35 -18.38 0.10 -2.85
CA PHE A 35 -18.96 -1.16 -2.34
C PHE A 35 -18.41 -2.40 -3.05
N ARG A 36 -17.85 -2.24 -4.25
CA ARG A 36 -17.41 -3.37 -5.11
C ARG A 36 -15.95 -3.29 -5.54
N LYS A 37 -15.27 -2.17 -5.27
CA LYS A 37 -13.85 -1.97 -5.59
C LYS A 37 -13.06 -1.66 -4.33
N ASN A 38 -11.74 -1.64 -4.46
CA ASN A 38 -10.85 -1.25 -3.39
C ASN A 38 -10.64 0.29 -3.42
N PRO A 39 -11.06 1.03 -2.38
CA PRO A 39 -10.85 2.47 -2.30
C PRO A 39 -9.37 2.88 -2.20
N GLN A 40 -8.48 1.95 -1.86
CA GLN A 40 -7.03 2.18 -1.78
C GLN A 40 -6.32 1.87 -3.10
N ASP A 41 -7.00 1.30 -4.10
CA ASP A 41 -6.39 0.94 -5.38
C ASP A 41 -6.24 2.19 -6.29
N PRO A 42 -5.02 2.50 -6.76
CA PRO A 42 -4.80 3.60 -7.69
C PRO A 42 -5.65 3.53 -8.95
N LYS A 43 -6.00 2.33 -9.45
CA LYS A 43 -6.89 2.16 -10.61
C LYS A 43 -8.28 2.73 -10.34
N THR A 44 -8.79 2.58 -9.12
CA THR A 44 -10.07 3.19 -8.70
C THR A 44 -9.98 4.71 -8.78
N TRP A 45 -8.87 5.30 -8.32
CA TRP A 45 -8.69 6.76 -8.35
C TRP A 45 -8.58 7.28 -9.78
N GLU A 46 -7.81 6.59 -10.63
CA GLU A 46 -7.66 6.93 -12.05
C GLU A 46 -8.98 6.89 -12.79
N HIS A 47 -9.77 5.83 -12.57
CA HIS A 47 -11.11 5.71 -13.14
C HIS A 47 -11.97 6.90 -12.74
N LEU A 48 -12.06 7.22 -11.45
CA LEU A 48 -12.84 8.35 -10.97
C LEU A 48 -12.32 9.69 -11.55
N GLN A 49 -11.01 9.91 -11.60
CA GLN A 49 -10.45 11.12 -12.20
C GLN A 49 -10.81 11.24 -13.70
N SER A 50 -10.86 10.13 -14.43
CA SER A 50 -11.21 10.10 -15.86
C SER A 50 -12.64 10.59 -16.15
N LEU A 51 -13.54 10.56 -15.16
CA LEU A 51 -14.90 11.07 -15.27
C LEU A 51 -14.98 12.62 -15.28
N GLY A 52 -13.85 13.31 -15.13
CA GLY A 52 -13.81 14.77 -14.99
C GLY A 52 -14.30 15.25 -13.62
N LEU A 53 -14.04 14.45 -12.59
CA LEU A 53 -14.38 14.73 -11.19
C LEU A 53 -13.54 15.89 -10.65
N THR A 54 -14.19 17.02 -10.36
CA THR A 54 -13.65 18.05 -9.47
C THR A 54 -14.03 17.73 -8.02
N GLU A 55 -13.40 18.39 -7.04
CA GLU A 55 -13.76 18.20 -5.63
C GLU A 55 -15.25 18.51 -5.37
N ALA A 56 -15.76 19.61 -5.93
CA ALA A 56 -17.16 19.98 -5.82
C ALA A 56 -18.10 18.92 -6.46
N ARG A 57 -17.70 18.37 -7.62
CA ARG A 57 -18.43 17.27 -8.28
C ARG A 57 -18.42 15.99 -7.46
N LEU A 58 -17.30 15.65 -6.83
CA LEU A 58 -17.18 14.47 -5.98
C LEU A 58 -18.17 14.52 -4.82
N LEU A 59 -18.24 15.66 -4.13
CA LEU A 59 -19.16 15.83 -3.00
C LEU A 59 -20.62 15.79 -3.43
N ARG A 60 -20.98 16.49 -4.52
CA ARG A 60 -22.33 16.44 -5.09
C ARG A 60 -22.73 15.04 -5.52
N LEU A 61 -21.85 14.35 -6.23
CA LEU A 61 -22.09 12.98 -6.69
C LEU A 61 -22.26 12.03 -5.50
N ALA A 62 -21.46 12.18 -4.43
CA ALA A 62 -21.60 11.35 -3.24
C ALA A 62 -22.95 11.54 -2.54
N VAL A 63 -23.40 12.79 -2.37
CA VAL A 63 -24.73 13.09 -1.81
C VAL A 63 -25.82 12.52 -2.71
N PHE A 64 -25.70 12.72 -4.04
CA PHE A 64 -26.66 12.20 -5.00
C PHE A 64 -26.74 10.68 -4.97
N THR A 65 -25.60 9.98 -4.93
CA THR A 65 -25.54 8.52 -4.79
C THR A 65 -26.23 8.03 -3.51
N ALA A 66 -26.04 8.71 -2.38
CA ALA A 66 -26.70 8.33 -1.13
C ALA A 66 -28.24 8.52 -1.20
N VAL A 67 -28.68 9.64 -1.78
CA VAL A 67 -30.11 9.93 -1.99
C VAL A 67 -30.74 8.91 -2.94
N ASP A 68 -30.07 8.60 -4.06
CA ASP A 68 -30.51 7.64 -5.06
C ASP A 68 -30.71 6.23 -4.48
N ILE A 69 -29.73 5.73 -3.71
CA ILE A 69 -29.84 4.43 -3.04
C ILE A 69 -31.00 4.42 -2.05
N ARG A 70 -31.14 5.47 -1.23
CA ARG A 70 -32.21 5.57 -0.24
C ARG A 70 -33.58 5.69 -0.87
N ALA A 71 -33.70 6.39 -2.01
CA ALA A 71 -34.95 6.58 -2.72
C ALA A 71 -35.41 5.31 -3.44
N THR A 72 -34.48 4.52 -3.97
CA THR A 72 -34.79 3.28 -4.70
C THR A 72 -35.09 2.11 -3.77
N ASN A 73 -34.40 2.01 -2.63
CA ASN A 73 -34.71 1.04 -1.58
C ASN A 73 -34.24 1.58 -0.21
N PRO A 74 -35.16 2.02 0.67
CA PRO A 74 -34.81 2.55 1.99
C PRO A 74 -33.97 1.61 2.85
N GLU A 75 -34.17 0.29 2.72
CA GLU A 75 -33.40 -0.73 3.46
C GLU A 75 -32.01 -0.96 2.88
N ALA A 76 -31.78 -0.58 1.62
CA ALA A 76 -30.49 -0.73 0.98
C ALA A 76 -29.44 0.25 1.52
N TRP A 77 -29.85 1.38 2.14
CA TRP A 77 -28.93 2.36 2.72
C TRP A 77 -28.77 2.14 4.23
N ASN A 78 -27.53 1.98 4.71
CA ASN A 78 -27.21 1.77 6.12
C ASN A 78 -25.88 2.45 6.52
N ASP A 79 -25.60 2.50 7.83
CA ASP A 79 -24.42 3.17 8.39
C ASP A 79 -23.10 2.63 7.83
N TRP A 80 -23.05 1.33 7.54
CA TRP A 80 -21.86 0.71 6.97
C TRP A 80 -21.60 1.22 5.55
N LYS A 81 -22.61 1.27 4.67
CA LYS A 81 -22.47 1.84 3.32
C LYS A 81 -22.19 3.34 3.36
N ALA A 82 -22.82 4.08 4.27
CA ALA A 82 -22.50 5.48 4.50
C ALA A 82 -21.01 5.67 4.83
N LYS A 83 -20.47 4.82 5.71
CA LYS A 83 -19.04 4.82 6.07
C LYS A 83 -18.14 4.45 4.88
N LEU A 84 -18.51 3.45 4.07
CA LEU A 84 -17.74 3.07 2.88
C LEU A 84 -17.66 4.21 1.85
N LEU A 85 -18.79 4.87 1.58
CA LEU A 85 -18.84 6.02 0.67
C LEU A 85 -18.02 7.20 1.22
N ALA A 86 -18.17 7.52 2.50
CA ALA A 86 -17.39 8.56 3.16
C ALA A 86 -15.88 8.28 3.10
N ASN A 87 -15.48 7.02 3.33
CA ASN A 87 -14.08 6.59 3.24
C ASN A 87 -13.52 6.74 1.82
N LEU A 88 -14.29 6.37 0.77
CA LEU A 88 -13.88 6.57 -0.61
C LEU A 88 -13.69 8.06 -0.90
N VAL A 89 -14.66 8.91 -0.54
CA VAL A 89 -14.59 10.36 -0.75
C VAL A 89 -13.38 10.95 -0.04
N GLN A 90 -13.14 10.57 1.21
CA GLN A 90 -11.97 11.01 1.97
C GLN A 90 -10.68 10.56 1.32
N LYS A 91 -10.61 9.30 0.85
CA LYS A 91 -9.40 8.78 0.21
C LYS A 91 -9.11 9.49 -1.11
N VAL A 92 -10.10 9.67 -1.98
CA VAL A 92 -9.93 10.39 -3.26
C VAL A 92 -9.48 11.84 -3.04
N ARG A 93 -9.91 12.46 -1.93
CA ARG A 93 -9.48 13.81 -1.52
C ARG A 93 -8.16 13.84 -0.74
N SER A 94 -7.54 12.70 -0.46
CA SER A 94 -6.35 12.64 0.40
C SER A 94 -5.09 13.15 -0.31
N GLY A 95 -4.18 13.69 0.51
CA GLY A 95 -2.81 14.05 0.13
C GLY A 95 -2.08 12.96 -0.66
N GLY A 96 -2.36 11.69 -0.33
CA GLY A 96 -1.78 10.55 -1.02
C GLY A 96 -2.31 10.37 -2.43
N THR A 97 -3.62 10.48 -2.64
CA THR A 97 -4.19 10.41 -4.00
C THR A 97 -3.70 11.57 -4.87
N GLN A 98 -3.53 12.78 -4.32
CA GLN A 98 -2.89 13.87 -5.09
C GLN A 98 -1.40 13.59 -5.37
N THR A 99 -0.66 13.05 -4.40
CA THR A 99 0.74 12.65 -4.57
C THR A 99 0.87 11.61 -5.69
N PHE A 100 -0.01 10.60 -5.73
CA PHE A 100 -0.08 9.63 -6.81
C PHE A 100 -0.22 10.29 -8.18
N PHE A 101 -1.20 11.19 -8.36
CA PHE A 101 -1.41 11.86 -9.64
C PHE A 101 -0.24 12.77 -10.04
N GLN A 102 0.42 13.42 -9.08
CA GLN A 102 1.63 14.20 -9.34
C GLN A 102 2.80 13.33 -9.83
N VAL A 103 3.02 12.18 -9.17
CA VAL A 103 4.04 11.20 -9.57
C VAL A 103 3.72 10.67 -10.96
N LYS A 104 2.50 10.16 -11.19
CA LYS A 104 2.04 9.66 -12.49
C LYS A 104 2.25 10.68 -13.60
N LYS A 105 1.79 11.92 -13.41
CA LYS A 105 1.95 13.01 -14.39
C LYS A 105 3.43 13.28 -14.70
N SER A 106 4.27 13.29 -13.67
CA SER A 106 5.71 13.57 -13.81
C SER A 106 6.46 12.45 -14.52
N LEU A 107 6.11 11.19 -14.25
CA LEU A 107 6.71 10.02 -14.88
C LEU A 107 6.22 9.85 -16.34
N LYS A 108 4.93 10.05 -16.61
CA LYS A 108 4.39 10.05 -17.99
C LYS A 108 5.08 11.07 -18.89
N LYS A 109 5.30 12.30 -18.40
CA LYS A 109 6.04 13.34 -19.13
C LYS A 109 7.46 12.94 -19.53
N ARG A 110 8.03 11.93 -18.87
CA ARG A 110 9.38 11.42 -19.10
C ARG A 110 9.39 10.08 -19.85
N GLY A 111 8.26 9.67 -20.44
CA GLY A 111 8.14 8.48 -21.28
C GLY A 111 8.12 7.14 -20.52
N LEU A 112 7.86 7.15 -19.20
CA LEU A 112 7.77 5.91 -18.43
C LEU A 112 6.44 5.17 -18.66
N GLN A 113 6.50 3.84 -18.71
CA GLN A 113 5.34 2.95 -18.83
C GLN A 113 4.46 2.96 -17.57
N GLU A 114 3.15 2.74 -17.75
CA GLU A 114 2.11 2.87 -16.71
C GLU A 114 2.20 1.83 -15.59
N ASP A 115 2.86 0.71 -15.83
CA ASP A 115 2.90 -0.43 -14.93
C ASP A 115 3.69 -0.18 -13.64
N LEU A 116 4.65 0.76 -13.63
CA LEU A 116 5.53 0.92 -12.46
C LEU A 116 4.82 1.54 -11.26
N TRP A 117 4.17 2.69 -11.43
CA TRP A 117 3.55 3.42 -10.31
C TRP A 117 2.21 2.84 -9.86
N THR A 118 1.59 1.98 -10.68
CA THR A 118 0.35 1.27 -10.33
C THR A 118 0.61 0.00 -9.52
N ARG A 119 1.86 -0.49 -9.50
CA ARG A 119 2.28 -1.72 -8.80
C ARG A 119 3.03 -1.48 -7.48
N ILE A 120 3.37 -0.23 -7.15
CA ILE A 120 3.93 0.08 -5.82
C ILE A 120 2.82 0.23 -4.79
N ASP A 121 3.15 0.00 -3.51
CA ASP A 121 2.15 0.10 -2.44
C ASP A 121 1.52 1.50 -2.38
N PRO A 122 0.19 1.63 -2.48
CA PRO A 122 -0.49 2.91 -2.46
C PRO A 122 -0.26 3.72 -1.17
N GLN A 123 0.06 3.06 -0.06
CA GLN A 123 0.39 3.72 1.21
C GLN A 123 1.63 4.62 1.07
N LEU A 124 2.57 4.31 0.17
CA LEU A 124 3.75 5.15 -0.05
C LEU A 124 3.39 6.57 -0.47
N PHE A 125 2.29 6.75 -1.21
CA PHE A 125 1.86 8.08 -1.62
C PHE A 125 1.33 8.91 -0.44
N ASP A 126 0.81 8.28 0.62
CA ASP A 126 0.36 8.97 1.82
C ASP A 126 1.54 9.45 2.69
N VAL A 127 2.67 8.74 2.68
CA VAL A 127 3.81 9.00 3.58
C VAL A 127 4.99 9.71 2.90
N ILE A 128 5.35 9.34 1.67
CA ILE A 128 6.55 9.85 1.00
C ILE A 128 6.20 11.03 0.09
N PRO A 129 6.97 12.13 0.10
CA PRO A 129 6.76 13.26 -0.80
C PRO A 129 6.83 12.88 -2.28
N ALA A 130 5.96 13.49 -3.10
CA ALA A 130 5.88 13.23 -4.55
C ALA A 130 7.22 13.43 -5.28
N ALA A 131 8.00 14.45 -4.89
CA ALA A 131 9.31 14.72 -5.47
C ALA A 131 10.32 13.59 -5.20
N VAL A 132 10.29 13.00 -4.01
CA VAL A 132 11.16 11.88 -3.62
C VAL A 132 10.79 10.63 -4.41
N LEU A 133 9.51 10.24 -4.41
CA LEU A 133 9.03 9.08 -5.17
C LEU A 133 9.29 9.22 -6.67
N THR A 134 9.03 10.40 -7.24
CA THR A 134 9.27 10.66 -8.67
C THR A 134 10.74 10.48 -9.03
N LYS A 135 11.66 11.02 -8.22
CA LYS A 135 13.10 10.86 -8.44
C LYS A 135 13.53 9.40 -8.29
N ASP A 136 13.02 8.71 -7.27
CA ASP A 136 13.35 7.32 -7.02
C ASP A 136 12.88 6.39 -8.14
N LEU A 137 11.63 6.48 -8.55
CA LEU A 137 11.09 5.62 -9.60
C LEU A 137 11.77 5.86 -10.96
N GLN A 138 12.31 7.05 -11.20
CA GLN A 138 13.17 7.30 -12.37
C GLN A 138 14.50 6.56 -12.27
N MET A 139 15.11 6.54 -11.09
CA MET A 139 16.38 5.85 -10.88
C MET A 139 16.23 4.32 -10.89
N VAL A 140 15.04 3.80 -10.55
CA VAL A 140 14.68 2.37 -10.70
C VAL A 140 14.89 1.93 -12.15
N LEU A 141 14.42 2.72 -13.12
CA LEU A 141 14.63 2.42 -14.54
C LEU A 141 16.10 2.36 -14.94
N GLN A 142 16.93 3.17 -14.29
CA GLN A 142 18.37 3.22 -14.58
C GLN A 142 19.14 2.09 -13.89
N LYS A 143 18.48 1.29 -13.03
CA LYS A 143 19.11 0.24 -12.20
C LYS A 143 20.25 0.75 -11.31
N LYS A 144 20.21 2.04 -10.94
CA LYS A 144 21.28 2.75 -10.20
C LYS A 144 20.94 2.98 -8.73
N LEU A 145 20.07 2.16 -8.17
CA LEU A 145 19.60 2.34 -6.80
C LEU A 145 20.14 1.24 -5.89
N GLY A 146 20.30 1.61 -4.63
CA GLY A 146 20.52 0.71 -3.52
C GLY A 146 19.88 1.32 -2.28
N TRP A 147 20.53 1.16 -1.13
CA TRP A 147 20.07 1.72 0.12
C TRP A 147 19.92 3.24 0.08
N LYS A 148 18.77 3.74 0.54
CA LYS A 148 18.58 5.17 0.76
C LYS A 148 17.75 5.42 2.02
N VAL A 149 18.18 6.36 2.84
CA VAL A 149 17.45 6.77 4.04
C VAL A 149 16.79 8.11 3.82
N TYR A 150 15.54 8.23 4.26
CA TYR A 150 14.67 9.37 4.11
C TYR A 150 14.02 9.75 5.43
N ARG A 151 13.52 10.99 5.47
CA ARG A 151 12.52 11.40 6.45
C ARG A 151 11.21 11.69 5.76
N ASP A 152 10.12 11.20 6.33
CA ASP A 152 8.78 11.55 5.87
C ASP A 152 8.32 12.92 6.40
N ARG A 153 7.07 13.29 6.07
CA ARG A 153 6.47 14.57 6.49
C ARG A 153 6.29 14.69 8.01
N GLN A 154 6.32 13.56 8.74
CA GLN A 154 6.19 13.49 10.20
C GLN A 154 7.56 13.28 10.88
N ASN A 155 8.66 13.49 10.14
CA ASN A 155 10.03 13.33 10.63
C ASN A 155 10.42 11.89 11.01
N LYS A 156 9.60 10.89 10.63
CA LYS A 156 9.93 9.47 10.83
C LYS A 156 10.96 9.02 9.82
N ILE A 157 11.80 8.06 10.21
CA ILE A 157 12.90 7.57 9.39
C ILE A 157 12.43 6.40 8.54
N TRP A 158 12.67 6.48 7.24
CA TRP A 158 12.38 5.45 6.27
C TRP A 158 13.64 4.99 5.56
N ILE A 159 13.79 3.69 5.36
CA ILE A 159 14.84 3.09 4.54
C ILE A 159 14.20 2.50 3.30
N ARG A 160 14.64 2.95 2.12
CA ARG A 160 14.31 2.33 0.84
C ARG A 160 15.45 1.42 0.41
N TYR A 161 15.14 0.18 0.07
CA TYR A 161 16.04 -0.74 -0.62
C TYR A 161 15.57 -0.99 -2.05
N PHE A 162 16.51 -1.13 -2.98
CA PHE A 162 16.20 -1.55 -4.34
C PHE A 162 17.25 -2.53 -4.84
N GLN A 163 16.78 -3.57 -5.53
CA GLN A 163 17.62 -4.50 -6.26
C GLN A 163 16.86 -4.97 -7.51
N HIS A 164 17.54 -5.06 -8.65
CA HIS A 164 16.89 -5.37 -9.92
C HIS A 164 16.32 -6.80 -9.99
N GLN A 165 16.98 -7.75 -9.34
CA GLN A 165 16.55 -9.15 -9.30
C GLN A 165 16.30 -9.56 -7.85
N ASP A 166 15.14 -10.14 -7.61
CA ASP A 166 14.83 -10.76 -6.34
C ASP A 166 15.59 -12.08 -6.19
N GLN A 167 15.84 -12.49 -4.95
CA GLN A 167 16.51 -13.74 -4.63
C GLN A 167 15.98 -14.31 -3.32
N ALA A 168 15.89 -15.64 -3.25
CA ALA A 168 15.37 -16.33 -2.07
C ALA A 168 16.09 -15.87 -0.79
N GLY A 169 15.32 -15.46 0.21
CA GLY A 169 15.82 -15.01 1.51
C GLY A 169 16.40 -13.59 1.54
N LEU A 170 16.27 -12.81 0.47
CA LEU A 170 16.70 -11.40 0.43
C LEU A 170 16.09 -10.59 1.57
N LEU A 171 14.76 -10.64 1.73
CA LEU A 171 14.07 -9.89 2.80
C LEU A 171 14.65 -10.17 4.19
N SER A 172 14.94 -11.45 4.49
CA SER A 172 15.56 -11.83 5.76
C SER A 172 16.93 -11.18 5.94
N GLN A 173 17.76 -11.14 4.89
CA GLN A 173 19.06 -10.44 4.93
C GLN A 173 18.92 -8.93 5.13
N LEU A 174 17.93 -8.29 4.49
CA LEU A 174 17.66 -6.87 4.65
C LEU A 174 17.23 -6.55 6.08
N VAL A 175 16.30 -7.33 6.64
CA VAL A 175 15.81 -7.18 8.00
C VAL A 175 16.91 -7.45 9.04
N GLU A 176 17.76 -8.46 8.82
CA GLU A 176 18.95 -8.73 9.62
C GLU A 176 19.92 -7.55 9.62
N LYS A 177 20.20 -6.97 8.44
CA LYS A 177 21.08 -5.81 8.31
C LYS A 177 20.53 -4.59 9.04
N ILE A 178 19.24 -4.26 8.85
CA ILE A 178 18.60 -3.12 9.53
C ILE A 178 18.59 -3.31 11.04
N THR A 179 18.22 -4.50 11.52
CA THR A 179 18.14 -4.81 12.96
C THR A 179 19.53 -4.87 13.59
N GLY A 180 20.53 -5.38 12.87
CA GLY A 180 21.94 -5.40 13.28
C GLY A 180 22.55 -4.00 13.45
N LEU A 181 22.00 -3.00 12.77
CA LEU A 181 22.30 -1.59 13.02
C LEU A 181 21.57 -1.02 14.25
N GLY A 182 20.93 -1.86 15.06
CA GLY A 182 20.21 -1.45 16.27
C GLY A 182 18.88 -0.73 15.98
N CYS A 183 18.42 -0.74 14.74
CA CYS A 183 17.12 -0.17 14.38
C CYS A 183 15.98 -1.15 14.72
N SER A 184 14.84 -0.60 15.12
CA SER A 184 13.58 -1.36 15.24
C SER A 184 12.70 -1.04 14.04
N ILE A 185 12.19 -2.06 13.33
CA ILE A 185 11.29 -1.87 12.19
C ILE A 185 9.86 -1.78 12.73
N GLN A 186 9.17 -0.67 12.46
CA GLN A 186 7.79 -0.43 12.92
C GLN A 186 6.75 -0.73 11.85
N HIS A 187 7.11 -0.45 10.60
CA HIS A 187 6.26 -0.62 9.43
C HIS A 187 7.14 -1.05 8.26
N ALA A 188 6.66 -1.96 7.42
CA ALA A 188 7.36 -2.36 6.21
C ALA A 188 6.39 -2.58 5.05
N LEU A 189 6.82 -2.13 3.87
CA LEU A 189 6.15 -2.30 2.58
C LEU A 189 7.13 -3.04 1.68
N ILE A 190 6.95 -4.35 1.57
CA ILE A 190 7.85 -5.23 0.84
C ILE A 190 7.18 -5.62 -0.46
N HIS A 191 7.83 -5.32 -1.59
CA HIS A 191 7.23 -5.50 -2.90
C HIS A 191 8.29 -5.82 -3.95
N THR A 192 8.12 -6.95 -4.62
CA THR A 192 8.83 -7.25 -5.87
C THR A 192 7.95 -6.84 -7.05
N VAL A 193 8.37 -5.78 -7.75
CA VAL A 193 7.64 -5.25 -8.90
C VAL A 193 8.09 -6.00 -10.17
N PRO A 194 7.18 -6.69 -10.89
CA PRO A 194 7.52 -7.40 -12.12
C PRO A 194 8.29 -6.53 -13.11
N ASN A 195 9.33 -7.07 -13.74
CA ASN A 195 10.26 -6.41 -14.67
C ASN A 195 11.19 -5.32 -14.07
N PHE A 196 10.92 -4.84 -12.85
CA PHE A 196 11.73 -3.77 -12.23
C PHE A 196 12.59 -4.28 -11.08
N GLY A 197 12.08 -5.23 -10.29
CA GLY A 197 12.78 -5.84 -9.16
C GLY A 197 12.19 -5.44 -7.81
N VAL A 198 12.98 -5.63 -6.77
CA VAL A 198 12.64 -5.40 -5.36
C VAL A 198 12.65 -3.90 -5.08
N TYR A 199 11.58 -3.38 -4.48
CA TYR A 199 11.44 -1.97 -4.11
C TYR A 199 10.82 -1.83 -2.71
N ASP A 200 11.63 -2.15 -1.71
CA ASP A 200 11.18 -2.28 -0.32
C ASP A 200 11.35 -0.98 0.47
N TRP A 201 10.40 -0.72 1.36
CA TRP A 201 10.41 0.42 2.27
C TRP A 201 10.21 -0.03 3.71
N PHE A 202 11.08 0.43 4.60
CA PHE A 202 11.06 0.14 6.03
C PHE A 202 10.98 1.43 6.83
N GLN A 203 9.92 1.63 7.58
CA GLN A 203 9.89 2.64 8.62
C GLN A 203 10.61 2.10 9.84
N ILE A 204 11.56 2.86 10.36
CA ILE A 204 12.38 2.44 11.49
C ILE A 204 12.35 3.45 12.63
N GLN A 205 12.52 2.93 13.83
CA GLN A 205 12.94 3.69 15.00
C GLN A 205 14.43 3.45 15.23
N SER A 206 15.19 4.55 15.35
CA SER A 206 16.62 4.50 15.61
C SER A 206 17.04 5.71 16.45
N ASN A 207 18.02 5.51 17.32
CA ASN A 207 18.71 6.59 18.03
C ASN A 207 19.92 7.13 17.23
N ARG A 208 20.18 6.59 16.04
CA ARG A 208 21.32 6.95 15.19
C ARG A 208 20.95 8.07 14.22
N ASP A 209 21.96 8.86 13.86
CA ASP A 209 21.82 9.87 12.80
C ASP A 209 21.61 9.25 11.42
N ILE A 210 20.82 9.92 10.58
CA ILE A 210 20.44 9.45 9.25
C ILE A 210 21.63 9.28 8.31
N SER A 211 22.65 10.15 8.42
CA SER A 211 23.85 10.11 7.57
C SER A 211 24.72 8.90 7.93
N ARG A 212 24.81 8.58 9.22
CA ARG A 212 25.48 7.37 9.70
C ARG A 212 24.74 6.10 9.27
N LEU A 213 23.41 6.09 9.39
CA LEU A 213 22.59 4.99 8.88
C LEU A 213 22.80 4.78 7.38
N GLN A 214 22.79 5.85 6.60
CA GLN A 214 23.04 5.78 5.15
C GLN A 214 24.41 5.19 4.83
N LEU A 215 25.46 5.60 5.55
CA LEU A 215 26.82 5.11 5.36
C LEU A 215 26.91 3.60 5.66
N TRP A 216 26.39 3.17 6.82
CA TRP A 216 26.47 1.77 7.25
C TRP A 216 25.61 0.82 6.43
N LEU A 217 24.46 1.27 5.93
CA LEU A 217 23.65 0.48 5.02
C LEU A 217 24.36 0.23 3.68
N GLY A 218 25.16 1.20 3.22
CA GLY A 218 25.98 1.09 2.00
C GLY A 218 27.23 0.23 2.15
N ALA A 219 27.68 -0.05 3.38
CA ALA A 219 28.86 -0.87 3.62
C ALA A 219 28.61 -2.34 3.25
N LYS A 220 29.62 -2.97 2.62
CA LYS A 220 29.59 -4.41 2.29
C LYS A 220 29.60 -5.27 3.55
N GLU A 221 30.32 -4.85 4.58
CA GLU A 221 30.36 -5.51 5.87
C GLU A 221 29.53 -4.73 6.90
N VAL A 222 28.55 -5.41 7.46
CA VAL A 222 27.94 -4.99 8.72
C VAL A 222 28.94 -5.43 9.79
N GLY A 223 29.52 -4.48 10.53
CA GLY A 223 30.36 -4.80 11.70
C GLY A 223 29.66 -5.83 12.60
N PRO A 224 30.42 -6.61 13.40
CA PRO A 224 30.03 -7.93 13.90
C PRO A 224 28.56 -7.94 14.29
N ALA A 225 27.75 -8.61 13.47
CA ALA A 225 26.33 -8.75 13.72
C ALA A 225 26.20 -9.29 15.13
N THR A 226 25.61 -8.50 16.03
CA THR A 226 25.22 -9.04 17.32
C THR A 226 24.20 -10.11 16.97
N ARG A 227 24.59 -11.39 17.00
CA ARG A 227 23.67 -12.52 16.92
C ARG A 227 22.83 -12.48 18.20
N THR A 228 21.92 -11.51 18.27
CA THR A 228 20.86 -11.52 19.27
C THR A 228 20.01 -12.72 18.92
N LYS A 229 20.01 -13.73 19.79
CA LYS A 229 18.98 -14.77 19.78
C LYS A 229 17.65 -14.05 19.85
N ASN A 230 16.95 -14.02 18.72
CA ASN A 230 15.66 -13.36 18.65
C ASN A 230 14.64 -14.27 19.32
N LYS A 231 14.06 -13.80 20.43
CA LYS A 231 13.06 -14.54 21.22
C LYS A 231 11.64 -14.05 20.98
N ALA A 232 11.43 -13.23 19.95
CA ALA A 232 10.10 -12.69 19.69
C ALA A 232 9.13 -13.83 19.35
N GLU A 233 8.02 -13.88 20.07
CA GLU A 233 6.98 -14.90 19.91
C GLU A 233 5.70 -14.29 19.32
N PHE A 234 4.99 -15.10 18.56
CA PHE A 234 3.70 -14.76 17.96
C PHE A 234 2.59 -15.44 18.74
N MET A 235 1.53 -14.69 19.06
CA MET A 235 0.33 -15.24 19.68
C MET A 235 -0.42 -16.17 18.71
N SER A 236 -0.40 -15.87 17.41
CA SER A 236 -0.98 -16.75 16.41
C SER A 236 -0.34 -16.58 15.05
N ILE A 237 -0.19 -17.69 14.33
CA ILE A 237 0.20 -17.73 12.92
C ILE A 237 -0.87 -18.55 12.18
N LYS A 238 -1.50 -17.93 11.18
CA LYS A 238 -2.65 -18.50 10.46
C LYS A 238 -2.51 -18.30 8.96
N MET A 239 -3.02 -19.28 8.19
CA MET A 239 -3.31 -19.10 6.77
C MET A 239 -4.61 -18.31 6.63
N ILE A 240 -4.56 -17.20 5.90
CA ILE A 240 -5.70 -16.32 5.65
C ILE A 240 -6.35 -16.65 4.32
N SER A 241 -5.54 -16.90 3.29
CA SER A 241 -6.01 -17.21 1.94
C SER A 241 -4.98 -18.06 1.21
N GLN A 242 -5.47 -18.87 0.28
CA GLN A 242 -4.66 -19.68 -0.61
C GLN A 242 -5.18 -19.53 -2.04
N SER A 243 -4.27 -19.26 -2.97
CA SER A 243 -4.55 -19.30 -4.40
C SER A 243 -3.40 -20.02 -5.14
N PRO A 244 -3.59 -20.35 -6.44
CA PRO A 244 -2.50 -20.85 -7.28
C PRO A 244 -1.38 -19.85 -7.53
N GLU A 245 -1.60 -18.56 -7.25
CA GLU A 245 -0.63 -17.49 -7.48
C GLU A 245 0.13 -17.13 -6.20
N GLU A 246 -0.53 -17.16 -5.05
CA GLU A 246 0.04 -16.75 -3.76
C GLU A 246 -0.69 -17.37 -2.56
N TRP A 247 0.04 -17.50 -1.46
CA TRP A 247 -0.53 -17.86 -0.16
C TRP A 247 -0.34 -16.72 0.83
N ILE A 248 -1.36 -16.43 1.64
CA ILE A 248 -1.36 -15.30 2.57
C ILE A 248 -1.35 -15.80 4.00
N LEU A 249 -0.31 -15.47 4.75
CA LEU A 249 -0.15 -15.78 6.17
C LEU A 249 -0.33 -14.51 7.03
N SER A 250 -1.03 -14.65 8.16
CA SER A 250 -1.11 -13.62 9.20
C SER A 250 -0.33 -14.06 10.43
N PHE A 251 0.59 -13.21 10.86
CA PHE A 251 1.37 -13.33 12.09
C PHE A 251 0.86 -12.26 13.05
N ARG A 252 0.25 -12.67 14.17
CA ARG A 252 -0.28 -11.75 15.19
C ARG A 252 0.44 -11.92 16.50
N GLY A 253 0.64 -10.81 17.20
CA GLY A 253 1.24 -10.81 18.53
C GLY A 253 1.27 -9.44 19.18
N VAL A 254 2.03 -9.38 20.26
CA VAL A 254 2.37 -8.12 20.93
C VAL A 254 3.64 -7.56 20.27
N ASP A 255 3.69 -6.24 20.11
CA ASP A 255 4.87 -5.54 19.60
C ASP A 255 6.10 -5.84 20.48
N GLN A 256 7.15 -6.34 19.84
CA GLN A 256 8.37 -6.82 20.46
C GLN A 256 9.55 -6.48 19.54
N LYS A 257 10.70 -6.16 20.14
CA LYS A 257 11.90 -5.88 19.38
C LYS A 257 12.30 -7.10 18.55
N GLY A 258 12.44 -6.91 17.24
CA GLY A 258 12.85 -7.97 16.31
C GLY A 258 11.71 -8.87 15.83
N LEU A 259 10.45 -8.52 16.05
CA LEU A 259 9.32 -9.35 15.63
C LEU A 259 9.36 -9.69 14.13
N LEU A 260 9.56 -8.69 13.26
CA LEU A 260 9.70 -8.94 11.82
C LEU A 260 10.91 -9.83 11.47
N LEU A 261 12.02 -9.69 12.20
CA LEU A 261 13.17 -10.56 12.03
C LEU A 261 12.80 -12.02 12.36
N ALA A 262 12.07 -12.26 13.45
CA ALA A 262 11.62 -13.60 13.82
C ALA A 262 10.66 -14.19 12.78
N ALA A 263 9.71 -13.40 12.27
CA ALA A 263 8.79 -13.85 11.21
C ALA A 263 9.56 -14.29 9.95
N THR A 264 10.45 -13.44 9.45
CA THR A 264 11.23 -13.73 8.23
C THR A 264 12.15 -14.94 8.41
N GLN A 265 12.76 -15.11 9.59
CA GLN A 265 13.58 -16.29 9.90
C GLN A 265 12.75 -17.58 9.95
N LYS A 266 11.59 -17.57 10.61
CA LYS A 266 10.68 -18.72 10.65
C LYS A 266 10.20 -19.12 9.25
N LEU A 267 9.84 -18.14 8.41
CA LEU A 267 9.43 -18.38 7.02
C LEU A 267 10.58 -18.96 6.18
N LYS A 268 11.78 -18.38 6.30
CA LYS A 268 12.97 -18.86 5.62
C LYS A 268 13.33 -20.30 6.03
N LEU A 269 13.29 -20.61 7.32
CA LEU A 269 13.55 -21.97 7.84
C LEU A 269 12.49 -22.98 7.38
N ALA A 270 11.24 -22.54 7.22
CA ALA A 270 10.17 -23.36 6.66
C ALA A 270 10.29 -23.57 5.14
N GLY A 271 11.23 -22.87 4.47
CA GLY A 271 11.43 -22.90 3.02
C GLY A 271 10.44 -22.04 2.23
N ALA A 272 9.70 -21.15 2.90
CA ALA A 272 8.78 -20.23 2.23
C ALA A 272 9.54 -19.06 1.60
N ASP A 273 9.19 -18.74 0.35
CA ASP A 273 9.70 -17.58 -0.38
C ASP A 273 8.69 -16.42 -0.27
N ILE A 274 9.15 -15.26 0.19
CA ILE A 274 8.27 -14.12 0.51
C ILE A 274 8.21 -13.21 -0.72
N LEU A 275 7.02 -13.12 -1.34
CA LEU A 275 6.77 -12.27 -2.51
C LEU A 275 6.51 -10.82 -2.12
N SER A 276 5.72 -10.63 -1.06
CA SER A 276 5.43 -9.33 -0.49
C SER A 276 5.05 -9.46 0.98
N ALA A 277 5.15 -8.35 1.70
CA ALA A 277 4.76 -8.30 3.10
C ALA A 277 4.28 -6.91 3.46
N ARG A 278 3.27 -6.88 4.31
CA ARG A 278 2.76 -5.67 4.93
C ARG A 278 2.79 -5.85 6.44
N VAL A 279 3.66 -5.08 7.07
CA VAL A 279 3.97 -5.17 8.50
C VAL A 279 3.40 -3.93 9.15
N HIS A 280 2.47 -4.10 10.08
CA HIS A 280 1.82 -2.99 10.77
C HIS A 280 1.80 -3.19 12.28
N THR A 281 2.27 -2.16 12.98
CA THR A 281 2.20 -2.08 14.44
C THR A 281 1.20 -1.01 14.87
N TRP A 282 0.19 -1.39 15.66
CA TRP A 282 -0.78 -0.49 16.27
C TRP A 282 -0.70 -0.55 17.79
N GLY A 283 -0.16 0.51 18.41
CA GLY A 283 0.01 0.56 19.87
C GLY A 283 0.92 -0.57 20.34
N ARG A 284 0.35 -1.55 21.04
CA ARG A 284 1.07 -2.76 21.51
C ARG A 284 0.78 -4.01 20.68
N GLN A 285 -0.03 -3.92 19.63
CA GLN A 285 -0.42 -5.07 18.82
C GLN A 285 0.24 -5.01 17.45
N VAL A 286 0.56 -6.18 16.91
CA VAL A 286 1.07 -6.34 15.55
C VAL A 286 0.23 -7.36 14.80
N GLU A 287 -0.05 -7.05 13.53
CA GLU A 287 -0.53 -8.00 12.55
C GLU A 287 0.28 -7.84 11.27
N ASP A 288 1.14 -8.82 11.00
CA ASP A 288 1.97 -8.87 9.81
C ASP A 288 1.35 -9.83 8.81
N LEU A 289 1.14 -9.35 7.59
CA LEU A 289 0.65 -10.14 6.47
C LEU A 289 1.81 -10.44 5.53
N PHE A 290 2.04 -11.73 5.28
CA PHE A 290 3.06 -12.21 4.35
C PHE A 290 2.38 -12.93 3.18
N HIS A 291 2.67 -12.46 1.98
CA HIS A 291 2.32 -13.14 0.75
C HIS A 291 3.54 -13.95 0.33
N ILE A 292 3.37 -15.26 0.24
CA ILE A 292 4.44 -16.19 -0.12
C ILE A 292 4.13 -16.92 -1.41
N ALA A 293 5.17 -17.39 -2.08
CA ALA A 293 5.03 -18.24 -3.24
C ALA A 293 4.31 -19.54 -2.85
N PRO A 294 3.40 -20.05 -3.68
CA PRO A 294 2.76 -21.34 -3.47
C PRO A 294 3.79 -22.46 -3.32
N MET A 295 3.58 -23.35 -2.36
CA MET A 295 4.50 -24.45 -2.07
C MET A 295 3.87 -25.79 -2.43
N LYS A 296 4.71 -26.78 -2.75
CA LYS A 296 4.29 -28.17 -3.00
C LYS A 296 4.11 -28.97 -1.69
N ILE A 297 3.50 -28.35 -0.68
CA ILE A 297 3.16 -28.94 0.63
C ILE A 297 1.73 -28.51 0.99
N THR A 298 1.16 -29.02 2.09
CA THR A 298 -0.13 -28.51 2.57
C THR A 298 0.03 -27.24 3.44
N PRO A 299 -0.98 -26.38 3.54
CA PRO A 299 -0.97 -25.26 4.49
C PRO A 299 -0.69 -25.69 5.93
N GLU A 300 -1.24 -26.82 6.37
CA GLU A 300 -1.05 -27.36 7.72
C GLU A 300 0.41 -27.79 7.95
N GLU A 301 1.03 -28.42 6.94
CA GLU A 301 2.44 -28.80 6.99
C GLU A 301 3.33 -27.55 7.09
N LEU A 302 3.05 -26.52 6.28
CA LEU A 302 3.77 -25.26 6.35
C LEU A 302 3.65 -24.60 7.74
N LEU A 303 2.44 -24.51 8.27
CA LEU A 303 2.21 -23.93 9.60
C LEU A 303 2.93 -24.71 10.70
N THR A 304 3.03 -26.03 10.56
CA THR A 304 3.79 -26.88 11.48
C THR A 304 5.28 -26.57 11.42
N ARG A 305 5.85 -26.44 10.21
CA ARG A 305 7.26 -26.05 10.02
C ARG A 305 7.55 -24.67 10.62
N ILE A 306 6.68 -23.69 10.39
CA ILE A 306 6.82 -22.32 10.92
C ILE A 306 6.78 -22.28 12.45
N ARG A 307 5.92 -23.10 13.07
CA ARG A 307 5.80 -23.18 14.53
C ARG A 307 6.96 -23.92 15.19
N GLY A 308 7.55 -24.90 14.49
CA GLY A 308 8.71 -25.66 14.96
C GLY A 308 10.07 -24.97 14.75
N ALA A 309 10.14 -23.99 13.85
CA ALA A 309 11.32 -23.15 13.61
C ALA A 309 11.50 -22.07 14.68
#